data_AF-A0A820PVW3-F1
#
_entry.id   AF-A0A820PVW3-F1
#
_cell.length_a   1.000
_cell.length_b   1.000
_cell.length_c   1.000
_cell.angle_alpha   90.00
_cell.angle_beta   90.00
_cell.angle_gamma   90.00
#
_symmetry.space_group_name_H-M   'P 1'
#
loop_
_entity.id
_entity.type
_entity.pdbx_description
1 polymer ?
#
loop_
_entity_poly.entity_id
_entity_poly.type
_entity_poly.pdbx_seq_one_letter_code
_entity_poly.pdbx_strand_id
1 'polypeptide(L)'
;MNHRKDFRIGEVLNKLSSACPHIHKCVSVVHHIAQEFNIIPKTTSHHQREQRSLSIELKQLVMNFYSQDDISYQLSDKRDFITINNNNGTSKTIQKRILLFSLREAHQLFLIEHDHTDAYLSLGSFSDLRPSNVLLQSHMTYRNCLCAYHENINLLIKPLSKYIPCPGLHSLQAFLSTLVCCETNEECMFSQCSLCANNFENKIIKHVTNFIQSVNWYQWVLKDGYSKKIEFNGTIGECIEVLKSKVNKFLAHVFIKRQQSEYFEKMKKISNNENICLQIDFSENLD
;
A
#
# COMPACT_ATOMS: atom_id res chain seq x y z
N MET A 1 39.05 5.97 54.76
CA MET A 1 37.83 6.78 54.55
C MET A 1 37.96 7.51 53.21
N ASN A 2 37.57 6.87 52.11
CA ASN A 2 37.57 7.49 50.79
C ASN A 2 36.13 7.90 50.44
N HIS A 3 35.83 9.18 50.58
CA HIS A 3 34.60 9.78 50.07
C HIS A 3 34.61 9.75 48.54
N ARG A 4 33.99 8.73 47.93
CA ARG A 4 33.57 8.81 46.52
C ARG A 4 32.39 9.79 46.45
N LYS A 5 32.64 10.98 45.92
CA LYS A 5 31.57 11.85 45.44
C LYS A 5 31.00 11.20 44.18
N ASP A 6 29.79 10.65 44.27
CA ASP A 6 29.03 10.20 43.10
C ASP A 6 28.78 11.40 42.19
N PHE A 7 29.52 11.45 41.08
CA PHE A 7 29.34 12.46 40.05
C PHE A 7 28.08 12.10 39.25
N ARG A 8 26.94 12.68 39.61
CA ARG A 8 25.67 12.47 38.91
C ARG A 8 25.68 13.21 37.57
N ILE A 9 26.10 12.50 36.53
CA ILE A 9 26.16 12.97 35.13
C ILE A 9 24.85 13.62 34.66
N GLY A 10 23.70 13.20 35.21
CA GLY A 10 22.39 13.78 34.88
C GLY A 10 22.24 15.27 35.21
N GLU A 11 22.88 15.78 36.27
CA GLU A 11 22.81 17.21 36.62
C GLU A 11 23.67 18.09 35.71
N VAL A 12 24.79 17.55 35.21
CA VAL A 12 25.69 18.23 34.27
C VAL A 12 25.04 18.29 32.88
N LEU A 13 24.37 17.21 32.45
CA LEU A 13 23.65 17.18 31.17
C LEU A 13 22.45 18.14 31.15
N ASN A 14 21.74 18.30 32.26
CA ASN A 14 20.64 19.27 32.37
C ASN A 14 21.11 20.73 32.39
N LYS A 15 22.34 21.01 32.85
CA LYS A 15 22.95 22.35 32.74
C LYS A 15 23.51 22.66 31.35
N LEU A 16 23.80 21.65 30.54
CA LEU A 16 24.32 21.80 29.18
C LEU A 16 23.21 21.93 28.13
N SER A 17 22.01 21.40 28.40
CA SER A 17 20.85 21.53 27.50
C SER A 17 20.36 22.97 27.37
N SER A 18 20.56 23.81 28.39
CA SER A 18 20.25 25.24 28.34
C SER A 18 21.30 26.07 27.58
N ALA A 19 22.50 25.53 27.37
CA ALA A 19 23.62 26.23 26.73
C ALA A 19 23.83 25.83 25.24
N CYS A 20 23.27 24.70 24.78
CA CYS A 20 23.51 24.20 23.43
C CYS A 20 22.23 23.61 22.78
N PRO A 21 21.61 24.31 21.80
CA PRO A 21 20.31 23.93 21.24
C PRO A 21 20.32 22.70 20.30
N HIS A 22 21.47 22.02 20.12
CA HIS A 22 21.60 20.82 19.28
C HIS A 22 22.10 19.60 20.08
N ILE A 23 21.25 19.18 21.02
CA ILE A 23 21.47 18.09 21.99
C ILE A 23 22.08 16.80 21.39
N HIS A 24 21.64 16.35 20.22
CA HIS A 24 22.08 15.04 19.68
C HIS A 24 23.56 14.97 19.27
N LYS A 25 24.16 16.09 18.83
CA LYS A 25 25.59 16.13 18.48
C LYS A 25 26.46 16.19 19.74
N CYS A 26 26.02 16.91 20.76
CA CYS A 26 26.73 17.00 22.04
C CYS A 26 26.84 15.64 22.75
N VAL A 27 25.78 14.81 22.73
CA VAL A 27 25.83 13.48 23.38
C VAL A 27 26.88 12.57 22.74
N SER A 28 26.98 12.55 21.40
CA SER A 28 27.98 11.72 20.71
C SER A 28 29.41 12.19 21.01
N VAL A 29 29.64 13.52 21.06
CA VAL A 29 30.95 14.09 21.38
C VAL A 29 31.35 13.77 22.83
N VAL A 30 30.42 13.94 23.79
CA VAL A 30 30.66 13.61 25.20
C VAL A 30 30.94 12.11 25.38
N HIS A 31 30.20 11.25 24.67
CA HIS A 31 30.43 9.81 24.71
C HIS A 31 31.81 9.44 24.16
N HIS A 32 32.25 10.09 23.09
CA HIS A 32 33.57 9.86 22.50
C HIS A 32 34.71 10.31 23.42
N ILE A 33 34.57 11.50 24.04
CA ILE A 33 35.53 12.00 25.03
C ILE A 33 35.57 11.05 26.23
N ALA A 34 34.43 10.56 26.72
CA ALA A 34 34.38 9.63 27.84
C ALA A 34 35.04 8.26 27.54
N GLN A 35 35.00 7.81 26.28
CA GLN A 35 35.72 6.62 25.82
C GLN A 35 37.23 6.84 25.68
N GLU A 36 37.66 8.04 25.29
CA GLU A 36 39.08 8.42 25.22
C GLU A 36 39.74 8.49 26.60
N PHE A 37 39.02 9.00 27.60
CA PHE A 37 39.49 9.07 28.99
C PHE A 37 39.26 7.77 29.79
N ASN A 38 38.90 6.66 29.14
CA ASN A 38 38.63 5.34 29.76
C ASN A 38 37.56 5.37 30.87
N ILE A 39 36.65 6.33 30.84
CA ILE A 39 35.51 6.40 31.76
C ILE A 39 34.45 5.36 31.35
N ILE A 40 34.39 5.03 30.05
CA ILE A 40 33.46 4.05 29.47
C ILE A 40 34.25 3.13 28.52
N PRO A 41 34.01 1.80 28.49
CA PRO A 41 34.72 0.89 27.60
C PRO A 41 34.51 1.21 26.12
N LYS A 42 35.57 1.11 25.32
CA LYS A 42 35.51 1.18 23.86
C LYS A 42 34.77 -0.05 23.35
N THR A 43 33.64 0.15 22.67
CA THR A 43 32.81 -0.94 22.14
C THR A 43 33.56 -1.69 21.05
N THR A 44 34.09 -2.86 21.38
CA THR A 44 34.62 -3.85 20.43
C THR A 44 33.45 -4.64 19.84
N SER A 45 32.96 -4.25 18.64
CA SER A 45 31.85 -4.96 18.00
C SER A 45 32.12 -5.32 16.54
N HIS A 46 33.26 -5.96 16.26
CA HIS A 46 33.49 -6.59 14.95
C HIS A 46 33.03 -8.06 14.90
N HIS A 47 32.92 -8.76 16.03
CA HIS A 47 32.63 -10.20 16.08
C HIS A 47 31.16 -10.61 16.29
N GLN A 48 30.20 -9.67 16.30
CA GLN A 48 28.77 -10.00 16.49
C GLN A 48 27.84 -9.60 15.32
N ARG A 49 28.38 -9.08 14.20
CA ARG A 49 27.55 -8.64 13.06
C ARG A 49 27.27 -9.71 12.00
N GLU A 50 28.01 -10.82 11.98
CA GLU A 50 27.80 -11.86 10.96
C GLU A 50 26.54 -12.72 11.22
N GLN A 51 26.08 -12.85 12.47
CA GLN A 51 24.92 -13.68 12.82
C GLN A 51 23.53 -13.03 12.62
N ARG A 52 23.44 -11.83 12.04
CA ARG A 52 22.16 -11.12 11.81
C ARG A 52 21.93 -10.70 10.35
N SER A 53 22.72 -11.21 9.40
CA SER A 53 22.48 -10.91 8.00
C SER A 53 21.36 -11.81 7.46
N LEU A 54 20.30 -11.20 6.91
CA LEU A 54 19.24 -11.93 6.22
C LEU A 54 19.85 -12.75 5.08
N SER A 55 19.36 -13.98 4.88
CA SER A 55 19.85 -14.86 3.82
C SER A 55 19.68 -14.19 2.45
N ILE A 56 20.60 -14.48 1.53
CA ILE A 56 20.55 -13.93 0.16
C ILE A 56 19.23 -14.34 -0.52
N GLU A 57 18.81 -15.58 -0.31
CA GLU A 57 17.54 -16.14 -0.81
C GLU A 57 16.33 -15.34 -0.32
N LEU A 58 16.27 -15.02 0.97
CA LEU A 58 15.18 -14.23 1.53
C LEU A 58 15.14 -12.81 0.96
N LYS A 59 16.31 -12.18 0.79
CA LYS A 59 16.39 -10.85 0.15
C LYS A 59 15.85 -10.89 -1.27
N GLN A 60 16.25 -11.90 -2.04
CA GLN A 60 15.77 -12.10 -3.40
C GLN A 60 14.25 -12.33 -3.43
N LEU A 61 13.74 -13.14 -2.49
CA LEU A 61 12.31 -13.43 -2.36
C LEU A 61 11.50 -12.16 -2.08
N VAL A 62 11.94 -11.32 -1.13
CA VAL A 62 11.29 -10.04 -0.82
C VAL A 62 11.34 -9.08 -2.00
N MET A 63 12.47 -8.99 -2.70
CA MET A 63 12.60 -8.14 -3.90
C MET A 63 11.68 -8.61 -5.03
N ASN A 64 11.54 -9.93 -5.20
CA ASN A 64 10.63 -10.52 -6.17
C ASN A 64 9.17 -10.24 -5.81
N PHE A 65 8.80 -10.35 -4.54
CA PHE A 65 7.46 -10.02 -4.04
C PHE A 65 7.07 -8.57 -4.37
N TYR A 66 7.96 -7.62 -4.08
CA TYR A 66 7.73 -6.22 -4.46
C TYR A 66 7.57 -5.99 -5.98
N SER A 67 8.08 -6.90 -6.80
CA SER A 67 8.06 -6.79 -8.27
C SER A 67 6.88 -7.49 -8.92
N GLN A 68 5.99 -8.13 -8.15
CA GLN A 68 4.76 -8.73 -8.68
C GLN A 68 3.74 -7.65 -9.05
N ASP A 69 3.01 -7.84 -10.15
CA ASP A 69 2.07 -6.85 -10.71
C ASP A 69 0.81 -6.63 -9.83
N ASP A 70 0.50 -7.56 -8.93
CA ASP A 70 -0.56 -7.46 -7.91
C ASP A 70 -0.11 -6.76 -6.62
N ILE A 71 1.21 -6.68 -6.35
CA ILE A 71 1.81 -5.96 -5.21
C ILE A 71 2.20 -4.53 -5.60
N SER A 72 2.80 -4.35 -6.77
CA SER A 72 3.11 -3.04 -7.33
C SER A 72 2.80 -3.02 -8.81
N TYR A 73 2.28 -1.93 -9.36
CA TYR A 73 2.03 -1.84 -10.81
C TYR A 73 3.09 -0.97 -11.48
N GLN A 74 3.43 -1.30 -12.73
CA GLN A 74 4.43 -0.59 -13.50
C GLN A 74 3.86 0.70 -14.09
N LEU A 75 4.61 1.80 -13.98
CA LEU A 75 4.25 3.06 -14.63
C LEU A 75 4.55 2.99 -16.13
N SER A 76 3.69 3.59 -16.95
CA SER A 76 3.76 3.53 -18.42
C SER A 76 4.41 4.76 -19.07
N ASP A 77 4.65 5.86 -18.35
CA ASP A 77 5.26 7.06 -18.93
C ASP A 77 6.72 6.78 -19.33
N LYS A 78 7.13 7.32 -20.49
CA LYS A 78 8.51 7.34 -20.96
C LYS A 78 9.44 8.04 -19.98
N ARG A 79 8.96 8.88 -19.07
CA ARG A 79 9.77 9.53 -18.02
C ARG A 79 9.84 8.73 -16.70
N ASP A 80 9.15 7.60 -16.63
CA ASP A 80 9.03 6.79 -15.43
C ASP A 80 10.06 5.66 -15.36
N PHE A 81 11.31 5.98 -15.62
CA PHE A 81 12.43 5.07 -15.41
C PHE A 81 13.39 5.61 -14.34
N ILE A 82 14.12 4.69 -13.71
CA ILE A 82 15.29 5.01 -12.90
C ILE A 82 16.52 4.32 -13.49
N THR A 83 17.65 5.01 -13.44
CA THR A 83 18.94 4.45 -13.83
C THR A 83 19.67 4.02 -12.57
N ILE A 84 19.89 2.72 -12.41
CA ILE A 84 20.69 2.17 -11.32
C ILE A 84 22.08 1.86 -11.86
N ASN A 85 23.11 2.43 -11.25
CA ASN A 85 24.49 2.12 -11.56
C ASN A 85 24.92 0.90 -10.73
N ASN A 86 25.32 -0.18 -11.39
CA ASN A 86 25.92 -1.31 -10.72
C ASN A 86 27.37 -0.98 -10.36
N ASN A 87 27.87 -1.62 -9.30
CA ASN A 87 29.26 -1.49 -8.85
C ASN A 87 30.30 -1.88 -9.93
N ASN A 88 29.87 -2.61 -10.96
CA ASN A 88 30.70 -3.06 -12.08
C ASN A 88 30.81 -2.01 -13.21
N GLY A 89 30.31 -0.78 -13.00
CA GLY A 89 30.36 0.30 -13.99
C GLY A 89 29.27 0.25 -15.07
N THR A 90 28.38 -0.74 -15.02
CA THR A 90 27.24 -0.88 -15.95
C THR A 90 25.99 -0.19 -15.37
N SER A 91 25.33 0.66 -16.15
CA SER A 91 24.03 1.25 -15.79
C SER A 91 22.88 0.40 -16.32
N LYS A 92 21.91 0.07 -15.47
CA LYS A 92 20.66 -0.58 -15.88
C LYS A 92 19.49 0.38 -15.69
N THR A 93 18.75 0.60 -16.77
CA THR A 93 17.51 1.37 -16.74
C THR A 93 16.35 0.44 -16.36
N ILE A 94 15.62 0.79 -15.30
CA ILE A 94 14.52 -0.01 -14.77
C ILE A 94 13.29 0.88 -14.65
N GLN A 95 12.14 0.39 -15.12
CA GLN A 95 10.88 1.13 -15.02
C GLN A 95 10.44 1.26 -13.57
N LYS A 96 9.95 2.45 -13.21
CA LYS A 96 9.33 2.71 -11.91
C LYS A 96 8.06 1.89 -11.78
N ARG A 97 7.80 1.47 -10.55
CA ARG A 97 6.60 0.77 -10.12
C ARG A 97 6.04 1.50 -8.92
N ILE A 98 4.74 1.41 -8.70
CA ILE A 98 4.10 1.96 -7.51
C ILE A 98 3.50 0.82 -6.71
N LEU A 99 3.82 0.75 -5.43
CA LEU A 99 3.23 -0.18 -4.48
C LEU A 99 1.73 0.10 -4.31
N LEU A 100 0.91 -0.94 -4.48
CA LEU A 100 -0.56 -0.86 -4.41
C LEU A 100 -1.06 -0.79 -2.95
N PHE A 101 -0.32 -1.38 -2.04
CA PHE A 101 -0.62 -1.44 -0.61
C PHE A 101 0.28 -0.50 0.19
N SER A 102 -0.10 -0.19 1.44
CA SER A 102 0.84 0.38 2.39
C SER A 102 1.96 -0.62 2.70
N LEU A 103 3.13 -0.14 3.16
CA LEU A 103 4.24 -1.03 3.55
C LEU A 103 3.83 -2.06 4.61
N ARG A 104 2.93 -1.67 5.51
CA ARG A 104 2.42 -2.54 6.57
C ARG A 104 1.52 -3.64 6.02
N GLU A 105 0.62 -3.30 5.12
CA GLU A 105 -0.27 -4.27 4.45
C GLU A 105 0.54 -5.22 3.55
N ALA A 106 1.47 -4.69 2.75
CA ALA A 106 2.35 -5.49 1.90
C ALA A 106 3.20 -6.48 2.72
N HIS A 107 3.69 -6.06 3.89
CA HIS A 107 4.43 -6.92 4.81
C HIS A 107 3.56 -8.05 5.38
N GLN A 108 2.33 -7.74 5.80
CA GLN A 108 1.39 -8.76 6.26
C GLN A 108 1.01 -9.74 5.15
N LEU A 109 0.79 -9.26 3.92
CA LEU A 109 0.53 -10.11 2.76
C LEU A 109 1.70 -11.06 2.48
N PHE A 110 2.94 -10.55 2.49
CA PHE A 110 4.14 -11.36 2.30
C PHE A 110 4.25 -12.48 3.35
N LEU A 111 3.99 -12.16 4.62
CA LEU A 111 4.03 -13.15 5.70
C LEU A 111 2.95 -14.23 5.54
N ILE A 112 1.74 -13.85 5.12
CA ILE A 112 0.64 -14.79 4.86
C ILE A 112 0.97 -15.69 3.66
N GLU A 113 1.46 -15.13 2.56
CA GLU A 113 1.76 -15.87 1.33
C GLU A 113 2.88 -16.90 1.51
N HIS A 114 3.88 -16.58 2.34
CA HIS A 114 5.05 -17.43 2.56
C HIS A 114 5.02 -18.23 3.87
N ASP A 115 3.87 -18.28 4.56
CA ASP A 115 3.70 -18.97 5.85
C ASP A 115 4.79 -18.61 6.87
N HIS A 116 5.00 -17.31 7.05
CA HIS A 116 6.00 -16.73 7.92
C HIS A 116 5.37 -15.88 9.02
N THR A 117 6.11 -15.67 10.12
CA THR A 117 5.66 -14.84 11.24
C THR A 117 6.44 -13.53 11.31
N ASP A 118 5.91 -12.52 12.01
CA ASP A 118 6.61 -11.23 12.22
C ASP A 118 7.99 -11.39 12.87
N ALA A 119 8.23 -12.49 13.61
CA ALA A 119 9.53 -12.80 14.21
C ALA A 119 10.59 -13.18 13.17
N TYR A 120 10.18 -13.64 11.98
CA TYR A 120 11.05 -14.05 10.89
C TYR A 120 11.61 -12.85 10.11
N LEU A 121 10.75 -11.88 9.78
CA LEU A 121 11.13 -10.66 9.06
C LEU A 121 10.35 -9.47 9.61
N SER A 122 11.05 -8.53 10.24
CA SER A 122 10.43 -7.32 10.76
C SER A 122 10.04 -6.35 9.64
N LEU A 123 9.03 -5.50 9.90
CA LEU A 123 8.58 -4.47 8.97
C LEU A 123 9.72 -3.54 8.52
N GLY A 124 10.64 -3.18 9.41
CA GLY A 124 11.79 -2.33 9.11
C GLY A 124 12.73 -2.99 8.09
N SER A 125 13.15 -4.23 8.39
CA SER A 125 13.98 -5.02 7.49
C SER A 125 13.33 -5.29 6.14
N PHE A 126 12.02 -5.55 6.12
CA PHE A 126 11.24 -5.70 4.88
C PHE A 126 11.21 -4.41 4.07
N SER A 127 10.96 -3.27 4.73
CA SER A 127 10.92 -1.95 4.09
C SER A 127 12.26 -1.53 3.51
N ASP A 128 13.36 -1.90 4.16
CA ASP A 128 14.73 -1.62 3.70
C ASP A 128 15.12 -2.45 2.46
N LEU A 129 14.50 -3.62 2.28
CA LEU A 129 14.71 -4.48 1.12
C LEU A 129 13.89 -4.05 -0.11
N ARG A 130 13.05 -3.03 0.02
CA ARG A 130 12.26 -2.49 -1.10
C ARG A 130 13.19 -1.96 -2.20
N PRO A 131 13.07 -2.46 -3.45
CA PRO A 131 13.83 -1.93 -4.57
C PRO A 131 13.55 -0.44 -4.80
N SER A 132 14.57 0.32 -5.20
CA SER A 132 14.45 1.77 -5.43
C SER A 132 13.50 2.14 -6.57
N ASN A 133 13.28 1.24 -7.53
CA ASN A 133 12.30 1.42 -8.61
C ASN A 133 10.85 1.24 -8.12
N VAL A 134 10.62 0.65 -6.94
CA VAL A 134 9.29 0.46 -6.37
C VAL A 134 8.99 1.61 -5.42
N LEU A 135 8.22 2.60 -5.87
CA LEU A 135 7.85 3.77 -5.10
C LEU A 135 6.62 3.48 -4.22
N LEU A 136 6.46 4.24 -3.16
CA LEU A 136 5.27 4.16 -2.30
C LEU A 136 4.06 4.77 -2.99
N GLN A 137 2.88 4.33 -2.60
CA GLN A 137 1.60 4.89 -3.07
C GLN A 137 1.48 6.41 -2.83
N SER A 138 2.24 6.98 -1.89
CA SER A 138 2.33 8.43 -1.69
C SER A 138 2.97 9.20 -2.85
N HIS A 139 3.81 8.53 -3.64
CA HIS A 139 4.37 9.07 -4.87
C HIS A 139 3.38 8.99 -6.05
N MET A 140 2.27 8.27 -5.86
CA MET A 140 1.19 8.28 -6.81
C MET A 140 0.27 9.47 -6.54
N THR A 141 0.05 10.26 -7.57
CA THR A 141 -0.93 11.35 -7.53
C THR A 141 -2.37 10.82 -7.43
N TYR A 142 -2.64 9.53 -7.74
CA TYR A 142 -3.99 8.96 -7.77
C TYR A 142 -4.09 7.50 -7.25
N ARG A 143 -4.47 7.28 -6.00
CA ARG A 143 -4.30 6.02 -5.25
C ARG A 143 -5.01 4.73 -5.72
N ASN A 144 -5.82 4.70 -6.77
CA ASN A 144 -6.63 3.52 -7.13
C ASN A 144 -6.55 3.21 -8.64
N CYS A 145 -7.04 2.05 -9.06
CA CYS A 145 -7.41 1.82 -10.45
C CYS A 145 -8.27 3.00 -10.94
N LEU A 146 -7.81 3.72 -11.96
CA LEU A 146 -8.46 4.91 -12.49
C LEU A 146 -9.68 4.59 -13.36
N CYS A 147 -10.12 3.33 -13.40
CA CYS A 147 -11.27 2.97 -14.20
C CYS A 147 -12.55 3.55 -13.59
N ALA A 148 -13.51 3.83 -14.47
CA ALA A 148 -14.81 4.35 -14.07
C ALA A 148 -15.55 3.40 -13.10
N TYR A 149 -15.27 2.09 -13.11
CA TYR A 149 -15.88 1.13 -12.18
C TYR A 149 -15.45 1.38 -10.73
N HIS A 150 -14.15 1.53 -10.46
CA HIS A 150 -13.65 1.80 -9.11
C HIS A 150 -13.93 3.24 -8.69
N GLU A 151 -13.67 4.20 -9.58
CA GLU A 151 -13.78 5.60 -9.23
C GLU A 151 -15.23 6.02 -9.01
N ASN A 152 -16.20 5.51 -9.78
CA ASN A 152 -17.61 5.82 -9.52
C ASN A 152 -18.11 5.25 -8.18
N ILE A 153 -17.70 4.05 -7.80
CA ILE A 153 -18.04 3.52 -6.47
C ILE A 153 -17.42 4.42 -5.39
N ASN A 154 -16.16 4.80 -5.53
CA ASN A 154 -15.46 5.67 -4.58
C ASN A 154 -16.14 7.05 -4.43
N LEU A 155 -16.57 7.65 -5.55
CA LEU A 155 -17.27 8.93 -5.58
C LEU A 155 -18.68 8.88 -4.98
N LEU A 156 -19.29 7.70 -4.90
CA LEU A 156 -20.60 7.47 -4.27
C LEU A 156 -20.46 7.13 -2.77
N ILE A 157 -19.53 6.24 -2.39
CA ILE A 157 -19.37 5.85 -0.98
C ILE A 157 -18.84 7.00 -0.11
N LYS A 158 -17.94 7.86 -0.63
CA LYS A 158 -17.34 8.97 0.12
C LYS A 158 -18.35 9.98 0.67
N PRO A 159 -19.31 10.49 -0.11
CA PRO A 159 -20.34 11.36 0.44
C PRO A 159 -21.28 10.59 1.37
N LEU A 160 -21.65 9.35 1.03
CA LEU A 160 -22.54 8.51 1.84
C LEU A 160 -21.96 8.18 3.22
N SER A 161 -20.65 7.93 3.34
CA SER A 161 -19.98 7.60 4.59
C SER A 161 -20.04 8.71 5.64
N LYS A 162 -20.35 9.95 5.23
CA LYS A 162 -20.55 11.08 6.15
C LYS A 162 -21.89 11.01 6.89
N TYR A 163 -22.88 10.35 6.30
CA TYR A 163 -24.25 10.29 6.81
C TYR A 163 -24.64 8.90 7.30
N ILE A 164 -24.01 7.86 6.76
CA ILE A 164 -24.32 6.47 7.09
C ILE A 164 -23.14 5.90 7.90
N PRO A 165 -23.35 5.58 9.20
CA PRO A 165 -22.32 4.99 10.05
C PRO A 165 -22.14 3.50 9.74
N CYS A 166 -21.67 3.18 8.55
CA CYS A 166 -21.37 1.83 8.07
C CYS A 166 -19.87 1.72 7.76
N PRO A 167 -19.12 0.85 8.47
CA PRO A 167 -17.69 0.64 8.20
C PRO A 167 -17.40 0.24 6.75
N GLY A 168 -18.35 -0.44 6.09
CA GLY A 168 -18.25 -0.83 4.68
C GLY A 168 -18.22 0.37 3.71
N LEU A 169 -18.51 1.59 4.14
CA LEU A 169 -18.46 2.78 3.27
C LEU A 169 -17.16 3.59 3.40
N HIS A 170 -16.23 3.18 4.28
CA HIS A 170 -15.02 3.97 4.56
C HIS A 170 -13.93 3.84 3.48
N SER A 171 -13.89 2.73 2.76
CA SER A 171 -12.93 2.49 1.69
C SER A 171 -13.49 1.50 0.66
N LEU A 172 -12.92 1.47 -0.55
CA LEU A 172 -13.31 0.51 -1.59
C LEU A 172 -13.10 -0.93 -1.14
N GLN A 173 -11.99 -1.21 -0.44
CA GLN A 173 -11.70 -2.56 0.06
C GLN A 173 -12.71 -2.96 1.15
N ALA A 174 -13.01 -2.07 2.11
CA ALA A 174 -14.03 -2.34 3.12
C ALA A 174 -15.42 -2.55 2.50
N PHE A 175 -15.75 -1.79 1.46
CA PHE A 175 -16.98 -1.94 0.69
C PHE A 175 -17.07 -3.32 0.04
N LEU A 176 -16.03 -3.70 -0.69
CA LEU A 176 -15.93 -5.02 -1.33
C LEU A 176 -16.10 -6.15 -0.30
N SER A 177 -15.29 -6.16 0.75
CA SER A 177 -15.32 -7.22 1.78
C SER A 177 -16.65 -7.25 2.56
N THR A 178 -17.39 -6.14 2.59
CA THR A 178 -18.74 -6.11 3.18
C THR A 178 -19.74 -6.85 2.31
N LEU A 179 -19.64 -6.70 0.98
CA LEU A 179 -20.60 -7.23 0.01
C LEU A 179 -20.49 -8.74 -0.19
N VAL A 180 -19.28 -9.30 -0.21
CA VAL A 180 -19.07 -10.71 -0.57
C VAL A 180 -18.60 -11.56 0.61
N CYS A 181 -18.91 -12.86 0.59
CA CYS A 181 -18.37 -13.81 1.56
C CYS A 181 -16.90 -14.16 1.28
N CYS A 182 -16.52 -14.21 0.00
CA CYS A 182 -15.18 -14.56 -0.43
C CYS A 182 -14.85 -13.81 -1.72
N GLU A 183 -13.75 -13.03 -1.70
CA GLU A 183 -13.35 -12.20 -2.85
C GLU A 183 -12.66 -12.99 -3.97
N THR A 184 -12.25 -14.23 -3.70
CA THR A 184 -11.64 -15.15 -4.68
C THR A 184 -12.65 -16.15 -5.25
N ASN A 185 -13.89 -16.16 -4.74
CA ASN A 185 -14.94 -17.03 -5.23
C ASN A 185 -15.72 -16.32 -6.35
N GLU A 186 -15.81 -16.99 -7.51
CA GLU A 186 -16.49 -16.46 -8.69
C GLU A 186 -17.97 -16.19 -8.42
N GLU A 187 -18.71 -17.13 -7.84
CA GLU A 187 -20.14 -16.96 -7.56
C GLU A 187 -20.42 -15.74 -6.66
N CYS A 188 -19.56 -15.49 -5.67
CA CYS A 188 -19.66 -14.31 -4.82
C CYS A 188 -19.45 -13.01 -5.63
N MET A 189 -18.43 -12.98 -6.48
CA MET A 189 -18.03 -11.78 -7.23
C MET A 189 -18.90 -11.50 -8.46
N PHE A 190 -19.63 -12.49 -8.95
CA PHE A 190 -20.63 -12.34 -10.00
C PHE A 190 -22.07 -12.22 -9.45
N SER A 191 -22.24 -12.02 -8.14
CA SER A 191 -23.55 -11.86 -7.48
C SER A 191 -24.49 -13.06 -7.65
N GLN A 192 -23.94 -14.27 -7.69
CA GLN A 192 -24.67 -15.55 -7.80
C GLN A 192 -24.72 -16.33 -6.48
N CYS A 193 -23.86 -15.99 -5.52
CA CYS A 193 -23.82 -16.67 -4.21
C CYS A 193 -25.05 -16.31 -3.35
N SER A 194 -25.78 -17.33 -2.92
CA SER A 194 -26.98 -17.20 -2.07
C SER A 194 -26.69 -16.64 -0.68
N LEU A 195 -25.49 -16.85 -0.14
CA LEU A 195 -25.11 -16.41 1.21
C LEU A 195 -24.85 -14.90 1.27
N CYS A 196 -24.32 -14.30 0.21
CA CYS A 196 -24.01 -12.87 0.17
C CYS A 196 -24.94 -12.03 -0.72
N ALA A 197 -25.90 -12.65 -1.42
CA ALA A 197 -26.82 -11.98 -2.34
C ALA A 197 -27.51 -10.73 -1.74
N ASN A 198 -27.83 -10.76 -0.44
CA ASN A 198 -28.55 -9.69 0.25
C ASN A 198 -27.64 -8.83 1.16
N ASN A 199 -26.31 -8.93 1.04
CA ASN A 199 -25.40 -8.20 1.91
C ASN A 199 -25.50 -6.68 1.72
N PHE A 200 -25.85 -6.20 0.52
CA PHE A 200 -26.07 -4.78 0.30
C PHE A 200 -27.22 -4.27 1.19
N GLU A 201 -28.35 -4.96 1.18
CA GLU A 201 -29.52 -4.65 2.01
C GLU A 201 -29.18 -4.80 3.51
N ASN A 202 -28.63 -5.96 3.87
CA ASN A 202 -28.46 -6.35 5.27
C ASN A 202 -27.33 -5.60 5.99
N LYS A 203 -26.28 -5.20 5.27
CA LYS A 203 -25.08 -4.59 5.86
C LYS A 203 -24.87 -3.12 5.50
N ILE A 204 -25.50 -2.62 4.42
CA ILE A 204 -25.39 -1.19 4.03
C ILE A 204 -26.72 -0.49 4.29
N ILE A 205 -27.81 -0.92 3.64
CA ILE A 205 -29.12 -0.24 3.73
C ILE A 205 -29.63 -0.23 5.17
N LYS A 206 -29.41 -1.30 5.94
CA LYS A 206 -29.78 -1.36 7.37
C LYS A 206 -29.23 -0.21 8.23
N HIS A 207 -28.12 0.41 7.84
CA HIS A 207 -27.52 1.54 8.57
C HIS A 207 -28.06 2.91 8.15
N VAL A 208 -28.95 2.96 7.14
CA VAL A 208 -29.52 4.21 6.64
C VAL A 208 -30.68 4.62 7.53
N THR A 209 -30.55 5.75 8.22
CA THR A 209 -31.58 6.28 9.12
C THR A 209 -32.46 7.33 8.45
N ASN A 210 -31.95 8.03 7.43
CA ASN A 210 -32.66 9.10 6.75
C ASN A 210 -32.42 9.06 5.23
N PHE A 211 -33.37 8.48 4.49
CA PHE A 211 -33.28 8.37 3.03
C PHE A 211 -33.50 9.70 2.30
N ILE A 212 -34.24 10.64 2.91
CA ILE A 212 -34.63 11.91 2.27
C ILE A 212 -33.61 13.03 2.46
N GLN A 213 -32.57 12.79 3.27
CA GLN A 213 -31.49 13.75 3.46
C GLN A 213 -30.81 14.10 2.14
N SER A 214 -30.63 15.39 1.87
CA SER A 214 -29.93 15.85 0.66
C SER A 214 -28.44 15.54 0.73
N VAL A 215 -27.89 15.09 -0.39
CA VAL A 215 -26.47 14.79 -0.59
C VAL A 215 -26.05 15.14 -2.01
N ASN A 216 -24.79 15.56 -2.16
CA ASN A 216 -24.18 15.82 -3.45
C ASN A 216 -23.10 14.77 -3.70
N TRP A 217 -23.04 14.26 -4.92
CA TRP A 217 -22.04 13.28 -5.32
C TRP A 217 -21.57 13.51 -6.76
N TYR A 218 -20.46 12.89 -7.12
CA TYR A 218 -19.91 12.96 -8.47
C TYR A 218 -19.96 11.60 -9.15
N GLN A 219 -20.02 11.59 -10.47
CA GLN A 219 -19.81 10.39 -11.29
C GLN A 219 -19.08 10.75 -12.57
N TRP A 220 -18.21 9.83 -13.02
CA TRP A 220 -17.76 9.77 -14.40
C TRP A 220 -18.86 9.14 -15.27
N VAL A 221 -19.31 9.91 -16.25
CA VAL A 221 -20.33 9.52 -17.22
C VAL A 221 -19.72 9.61 -18.61
N LEU A 222 -19.91 8.56 -19.42
CA LEU A 222 -19.56 8.59 -20.83
C LEU A 222 -20.62 9.39 -21.57
N LYS A 223 -20.23 10.51 -22.17
CA LYS A 223 -21.10 11.37 -22.97
C LYS A 223 -20.37 11.74 -24.25
N ASP A 224 -21.02 11.52 -25.39
CA ASP A 224 -20.47 11.91 -26.71
C ASP A 224 -19.07 11.33 -26.99
N GLY A 225 -18.81 10.10 -26.51
CA GLY A 225 -17.54 9.39 -26.71
C GLY A 225 -16.42 9.75 -25.73
N TYR A 226 -16.62 10.72 -24.84
CA TYR A 226 -15.64 11.08 -23.80
C TYR A 226 -16.20 10.94 -22.39
N SER A 227 -15.33 10.61 -21.44
CA SER A 227 -15.70 10.51 -20.03
C SER A 227 -15.65 11.89 -19.37
N LYS A 228 -16.77 12.34 -18.80
CA LYS A 228 -16.86 13.60 -18.05
C LYS A 228 -17.28 13.35 -16.62
N LYS A 229 -16.61 14.01 -15.66
CA LYS A 229 -17.03 14.04 -14.26
C LYS A 229 -18.15 15.05 -14.08
N ILE A 230 -19.31 14.59 -13.62
CA ILE A 230 -20.53 15.39 -13.46
C ILE A 230 -20.94 15.34 -11.97
N GLU A 231 -21.39 16.49 -11.45
CA GLU A 231 -21.98 16.61 -10.13
C GLU A 231 -23.49 16.36 -10.18
N PHE A 232 -23.98 15.63 -9.19
CA PHE A 232 -25.39 15.31 -9.00
C PHE A 232 -25.80 15.78 -7.60
N ASN A 233 -27.03 16.30 -7.50
CA ASN A 233 -27.65 16.70 -6.25
C ASN A 233 -28.97 15.94 -6.11
N GLY A 234 -29.19 15.33 -4.96
CA GLY A 234 -30.37 14.52 -4.70
C GLY A 234 -30.43 14.05 -3.26
N THR A 235 -31.16 12.99 -3.01
CA THR A 235 -31.33 12.38 -1.69
C THR A 235 -30.36 11.22 -1.47
N ILE A 236 -30.14 10.85 -0.21
CA ILE A 236 -29.38 9.63 0.15
C ILE A 236 -29.97 8.40 -0.54
N GLY A 237 -31.31 8.29 -0.59
CA GLY A 237 -31.98 7.18 -1.28
C GLY A 237 -31.61 7.09 -2.76
N GLU A 238 -31.66 8.21 -3.48
CA GLU A 238 -31.27 8.25 -4.90
C GLU A 238 -29.79 7.89 -5.10
N CYS A 239 -28.90 8.40 -4.26
CA CYS A 239 -27.47 8.07 -4.32
C CYS A 239 -27.20 6.58 -4.04
N ILE A 240 -27.94 5.97 -3.11
CA ILE A 240 -27.86 4.53 -2.80
C ILE A 240 -28.35 3.69 -3.98
N GLU A 241 -29.44 4.06 -4.64
CA GLU A 241 -29.93 3.33 -5.83
C GLU A 241 -28.91 3.38 -6.96
N VAL A 242 -28.27 4.54 -7.17
CA VAL A 242 -27.17 4.67 -8.12
C VAL A 242 -25.99 3.78 -7.73
N LEU A 243 -25.60 3.75 -6.45
CA LEU A 243 -24.54 2.88 -5.95
C LEU A 243 -24.87 1.41 -6.19
N LYS A 244 -26.08 0.98 -5.81
CA LYS A 244 -26.58 -0.39 -5.97
C LYS A 244 -26.54 -0.84 -7.42
N SER A 245 -26.96 0.02 -8.35
CA SER A 245 -26.96 -0.29 -9.79
C SER A 245 -25.57 -0.59 -10.36
N LYS A 246 -24.50 -0.11 -9.70
CA LYS A 246 -23.11 -0.30 -10.13
C LYS A 246 -22.42 -1.49 -9.48
N VAL A 247 -22.95 -2.02 -8.37
CA VAL A 247 -22.30 -3.06 -7.56
C VAL A 247 -21.92 -4.28 -8.40
N ASN A 248 -22.85 -4.86 -9.16
CA ASN A 248 -22.59 -6.10 -9.91
C ASN A 248 -21.45 -5.92 -10.93
N LYS A 249 -21.44 -4.79 -11.66
CA LYS A 249 -20.37 -4.51 -12.63
C LYS A 249 -19.03 -4.27 -11.94
N PHE A 250 -19.04 -3.61 -10.78
CA PHE A 250 -17.85 -3.39 -9.98
C PHE A 250 -17.25 -4.72 -9.48
N LEU A 251 -18.06 -5.59 -8.87
CA LEU A 251 -17.59 -6.88 -8.35
C LEU A 251 -17.00 -7.75 -9.47
N ALA A 252 -17.73 -7.91 -10.57
CA ALA A 252 -17.25 -8.66 -11.73
C ALA A 252 -15.93 -8.09 -12.28
N HIS A 253 -15.82 -6.76 -12.39
CA HIS A 253 -14.60 -6.10 -12.84
C HIS A 253 -13.42 -6.38 -11.90
N VAL A 254 -13.60 -6.29 -10.58
CA VAL A 254 -12.54 -6.58 -9.60
C VAL A 254 -12.05 -8.02 -9.76
N PHE A 255 -12.96 -8.98 -9.86
CA PHE A 255 -12.61 -10.38 -10.00
C PHE A 255 -11.87 -10.66 -11.30
N ILE A 256 -12.43 -10.24 -12.45
CA ILE A 256 -11.80 -10.45 -13.76
C ILE A 256 -10.40 -9.84 -13.78
N LYS A 257 -10.23 -8.62 -13.27
CA LYS A 257 -8.92 -7.96 -13.20
C LYS A 257 -7.92 -8.78 -12.39
N ARG A 258 -8.34 -9.32 -11.23
CA ARG A 258 -7.48 -10.16 -10.38
C ARG A 258 -7.09 -11.46 -11.09
N GLN A 259 -8.05 -12.17 -11.68
CA GLN A 259 -7.79 -13.39 -12.46
C GLN A 259 -6.83 -13.14 -13.65
N GLN A 260 -7.03 -12.04 -14.36
CA GLN A 260 -6.15 -11.63 -15.47
C GLN A 260 -4.73 -11.34 -14.98
N SER A 261 -4.59 -10.64 -13.85
CA SER A 261 -3.29 -10.34 -13.24
C SER A 261 -2.55 -11.62 -12.82
N GLU A 262 -3.24 -12.54 -12.14
CA GLU A 262 -2.67 -13.83 -11.73
C GLU A 262 -2.25 -14.68 -12.92
N TYR A 263 -3.09 -14.73 -13.96
CA TYR A 263 -2.77 -15.47 -15.18
C TYR A 263 -1.58 -14.87 -15.92
N PHE A 264 -1.52 -13.53 -16.01
CA PHE A 264 -0.39 -12.83 -16.61
C PHE A 264 0.93 -13.14 -15.89
N GLU A 265 0.94 -13.10 -14.56
CA GLU A 265 2.13 -13.45 -13.77
C GLU A 265 2.58 -14.90 -13.98
N LYS A 266 1.63 -15.85 -14.13
CA LYS A 266 1.94 -17.24 -14.50
C LYS A 266 2.58 -17.31 -15.89
N MET A 267 2.05 -16.58 -16.87
CA MET A 267 2.57 -16.56 -18.25
C MET A 267 3.93 -15.89 -18.37
N LYS A 268 4.17 -14.82 -17.61
CA LYS A 268 5.46 -14.14 -17.50
C LYS A 268 6.56 -15.08 -17.01
N LYS A 269 6.26 -15.96 -16.04
CA LYS A 269 7.21 -16.99 -15.56
C LYS A 269 7.53 -18.08 -16.58
N ILE A 270 6.62 -18.36 -17.52
CA ILE A 270 6.78 -19.41 -18.55
C ILE A 270 7.39 -18.84 -19.85
N SER A 271 7.37 -17.51 -20.02
CA SER A 271 7.96 -16.85 -21.18
C SER A 271 9.45 -17.16 -21.32
N ASN A 272 9.87 -17.41 -22.56
CA ASN A 272 11.25 -17.77 -22.92
C ASN A 272 11.63 -17.05 -24.23
N ASN A 273 12.79 -17.38 -24.81
CA ASN A 273 13.24 -16.73 -26.05
C ASN A 273 12.34 -17.00 -27.27
N GLU A 274 11.44 -17.98 -27.18
CA GLU A 274 10.52 -18.37 -28.27
C GLU A 274 9.09 -17.85 -28.04
N ASN A 275 8.72 -17.56 -26.78
CA ASN A 275 7.37 -17.16 -26.38
C ASN A 275 7.41 -15.89 -25.52
N ILE A 276 6.78 -14.82 -26.01
CA ILE A 276 6.69 -13.54 -25.30
C ILE A 276 5.27 -13.38 -24.74
N CYS A 277 5.16 -13.01 -23.47
CA CYS A 277 3.89 -12.61 -22.87
C CYS A 277 3.73 -11.09 -22.97
N LEU A 278 2.66 -10.63 -23.62
CA LEU A 278 2.36 -9.21 -23.77
C LEU A 278 1.06 -8.89 -23.03
N GLN A 279 1.11 -7.92 -22.12
CA GLN A 279 -0.08 -7.29 -21.56
C GLN A 279 -0.40 -6.07 -22.39
N ILE A 280 -1.57 -6.07 -23.02
CA ILE A 280 -2.08 -4.95 -23.80
C ILE A 280 -3.17 -4.29 -22.96
N ASP A 281 -2.90 -3.07 -22.51
CA ASP A 281 -3.93 -2.21 -21.94
C ASP A 281 -4.41 -1.26 -23.03
N PHE A 282 -5.70 -1.31 -23.35
CA PHE A 282 -6.32 -0.28 -24.16
C PHE A 282 -6.69 0.84 -23.22
N SER A 283 -5.71 1.66 -22.85
CA SER A 283 -6.00 2.94 -22.26
C SER A 283 -6.79 3.73 -23.31
N GLU A 284 -8.08 3.95 -23.06
CA GLU A 284 -8.84 5.02 -23.72
C GLU A 284 -8.08 6.31 -23.35
N ASN A 285 -7.10 6.67 -24.18
CA ASN A 285 -6.36 7.91 -24.02
C ASN A 285 -7.38 9.02 -24.22
N LEU A 286 -7.73 9.64 -23.10
CA LEU A 286 -8.45 10.90 -23.03
C LEU A 286 -7.50 11.97 -23.59
N ASP A 287 -7.59 12.22 -24.89
CA ASP A 287 -7.11 13.47 -25.49
C ASP A 287 -8.04 14.64 -25.07
#